data_AF-A0A7Z9L9C6-F1
#
_entry.id   AF-A0A7Z9L9C6-F1
#
_cell.length_a   1.000
_cell.length_b   1.000
_cell.length_c   1.000
_cell.angle_alpha   90.00
_cell.angle_beta   90.00
_cell.angle_gamma   90.00
#
_symmetry.space_group_name_H-M   'P 1'
#
loop_
_entity.id
_entity.type
_entity.pdbx_description
1 polymer ?
#
loop_
_entity_poly.entity_id
_entity_poly.type
_entity_poly.pdbx_seq_one_letter_code
_entity_poly.pdbx_strand_id
1 'polypeptide(L)' 'YWWYLDLRRFGTVPHAGFGLGLERVVQFVTGMANIRDVIPFPRTPGSADF' A
#
# COMPACT_ATOMS: atom_id res chain seq x y z
N TYR A 1 16.93 8.63 -10.17
CA TYR A 1 17.54 8.64 -8.82
C TYR A 1 18.11 9.97 -8.37
N TRP A 2 18.62 10.87 -9.24
CA TRP A 2 19.14 12.20 -8.88
C TRP A 2 18.38 12.91 -7.73
N TRP A 3 17.08 13.19 -7.90
CA TRP A 3 16.28 13.89 -6.89
C TRP A 3 16.25 13.21 -5.51
N TYR A 4 16.29 11.88 -5.46
CA TYR A 4 16.27 11.11 -4.21
C TYR A 4 17.61 11.15 -3.47
N LEU A 5 18.71 11.38 -4.20
CA LEU A 5 20.04 11.58 -3.63
C LEU A 5 20.22 13.01 -3.10
N ASP A 6 19.59 14.01 -3.74
CA ASP A 6 19.64 15.40 -3.27
C ASP A 6 18.94 15.59 -1.91
N LEU A 7 17.88 14.83 -1.63
CA LEU A 7 17.26 14.70 -0.29
C LEU A 7 18.24 14.22 0.81
N ARG A 8 19.42 13.71 0.45
CA ARG A 8 20.47 13.29 1.40
C ARG A 8 21.62 14.29 1.52
N ARG A 9 21.76 15.23 0.60
CA ARG A 9 22.89 16.17 0.53
C ARG A 9 22.76 17.34 1.51
N PHE A 10 21.55 17.82 1.74
CA PHE A 10 21.30 19.05 2.51
C PHE A 10 20.67 18.74 3.89
N GLY A 11 21.46 18.13 4.78
CA GLY A 11 21.05 17.85 6.16
C GLY A 11 20.14 16.63 6.32
N THR A 12 20.59 15.45 5.88
CA THR A 12 19.82 14.21 6.10
C THR A 12 19.69 13.90 7.60
N VAL A 13 18.47 13.57 8.03
CA VAL A 13 18.17 13.10 9.39
C VAL A 13 18.08 11.56 9.43
N PRO A 14 18.34 10.92 10.58
CA PRO A 14 17.89 9.55 10.84
C PRO A 14 16.35 9.50 10.72
N HIS A 15 15.84 8.55 9.93
CA HIS A 15 14.42 8.42 9.64
C HIS A 15 14.10 6.96 9.37
N ALA A 16 12.90 6.54 9.74
CA ALA A 16 12.34 5.22 9.47
C ALA A 16 10.87 5.38 9.09
N GLY A 17 10.30 4.36 8.45
CA GLY A 17 8.89 4.33 8.07
C GLY A 17 8.47 2.91 7.71
N PHE A 18 7.17 2.68 7.68
CA PHE A 18 6.57 1.40 7.31
C PHE A 18 5.46 1.63 6.28
N GLY A 19 5.20 0.61 5.45
CA GLY A 19 4.02 0.55 4.60
C GLY A 19 2.99 -0.40 5.20
N LEU A 20 1.70 -0.09 5.04
CA LEU A 20 0.59 -0.90 5.53
C LEU A 20 -0.45 -1.05 4.41
N GLY A 21 -0.72 -2.28 3.98
CA GLY A 21 -1.77 -2.55 2.99
C GLY A 21 -3.14 -2.46 3.65
N LEU A 22 -3.88 -1.39 3.39
CA LEU A 22 -5.17 -1.08 4.03
C LEU A 22 -6.16 -2.23 3.88
N GLU A 23 -6.23 -2.81 2.70
CA GLU A 23 -7.07 -3.93 2.31
C GLU A 23 -6.78 -5.16 3.18
N ARG A 24 -5.50 -5.40 3.51
CA ARG A 24 -5.08 -6.52 4.36
C ARG A 24 -5.41 -6.28 5.84
N VAL A 25 -5.46 -5.03 6.28
CA VAL A 25 -5.95 -4.67 7.63
C VAL A 25 -7.46 -4.85 7.72
N VAL A 26 -8.21 -4.39 6.71
CA VAL A 26 -9.67 -4.65 6.62
C VAL A 26 -9.93 -6.15 6.59
N GLN A 27 -9.17 -6.93 5.82
CA GLN A 27 -9.25 -8.39 5.79
C GLN A 27 -9.02 -9.04 7.15
N PHE A 28 -8.00 -8.59 7.89
CA PHE A 28 -7.70 -9.10 9.23
C PHE A 28 -8.81 -8.77 10.24
N VAL A 29 -9.37 -7.56 10.20
CA VAL A 29 -10.42 -7.11 11.14
C VAL A 29 -11.79 -7.71 10.83
N THR A 30 -12.09 -7.97 9.55
CA THR A 30 -13.37 -8.58 9.12
C THR A 30 -13.34 -10.11 9.07
N GLY A 31 -12.16 -10.73 9.15
CA GLY A 31 -11.99 -12.18 9.06
C GLY A 31 -12.23 -12.78 7.66
N MET A 32 -12.31 -11.95 6.62
CA MET A 32 -12.60 -12.41 5.26
C MET A 32 -11.45 -13.22 4.64
N ALA A 33 -11.79 -14.29 3.93
CA ALA A 33 -10.79 -15.19 3.34
C ALA A 33 -10.10 -14.61 2.09
N ASN A 34 -10.75 -13.69 1.37
CA ASN A 34 -10.24 -13.11 0.13
C ASN A 34 -10.00 -11.60 0.25
N ILE A 35 -8.97 -11.10 -0.44
CA ILE A 35 -8.70 -9.66 -0.55
C ILE A 35 -9.62 -8.96 -1.57
N ARG A 36 -10.41 -9.73 -2.35
CA ARG A 36 -11.46 -9.17 -3.20
C ARG A 36 -12.65 -8.65 -2.39
N ASP A 37 -13.01 -9.37 -1.34
CA ASP A 37 -14.26 -9.16 -0.58
C ASP A 37 -14.20 -7.91 0.32
N VAL A 38 -13.00 -7.35 0.51
CA VAL A 38 -12.68 -6.20 1.38
C VAL A 38 -12.53 -4.88 0.61
N ILE A 39 -12.80 -4.88 -0.70
CA ILE A 39 -12.75 -3.72 -1.59
C ILE A 39 -14.07 -3.69 -2.38
N PRO A 40 -14.80 -2.56 -2.49
CA PRO A 40 -16.06 -2.52 -3.21
C PRO A 40 -15.97 -2.95 -4.69
N PHE A 41 -14.88 -2.61 -5.37
CA PHE A 41 -14.66 -2.91 -6.80
C PHE A 41 -13.24 -3.52 -7.02
N PRO A 42 -13.06 -4.84 -6.81
CA PRO A 42 -11.75 -5.47 -6.74
C PRO A 42 -11.16 -5.81 -8.12
N ARG A 43 -10.35 -4.90 -8.66
CA ARG A 43 -9.65 -5.08 -9.95
C ARG A 43 -8.63 -6.22 -9.88
N THR A 44 -8.75 -7.20 -10.77
CA THR A 44 -7.79 -8.32 -10.90
C THR A 44 -7.56 -8.68 -12.38
N PRO A 45 -6.53 -9.46 -12.76
CA PRO A 45 -6.25 -9.73 -14.18
C PRO A 45 -7.47 -10.31 -14.92
N GLY A 46 -7.95 -9.58 -15.94
CA GLY A 46 -9.15 -9.94 -16.70
C GLY A 46 -10.50 -9.45 -16.15
N SER A 47 -10.53 -8.67 -15.05
CA SER A 47 -11.77 -8.06 -14.53
C SER A 47 -11.52 -6.64 -13.98
N ALA A 48 -12.34 -5.70 -14.42
CA ALA A 48 -12.19 -4.25 -14.15
C ALA A 48 -13.55 -3.53 -14.03
N ASP A 49 -14.58 -4.29 -13.69
CA ASP A 49 -16.00 -3.91 -13.70
C ASP A 49 -16.43 -3.20 -12.39
N PHE A 50 -17.71 -2.83 -12.30
CA PHE A 50 -18.37 -2.18 -11.15
C PHE A 50 -19.31 -3.10 -10.27
#